data_AF-A0AA35QWZ6-F1
#
_entry.id   AF-A0AA35QWZ6-F1
#
_cell.length_a   1.000
_cell.length_b   1.000
_cell.length_c   1.000
_cell.angle_alpha   90.00
_cell.angle_beta   90.00
_cell.angle_gamma   90.00
#
_symmetry.space_group_name_H-M   'P 1'
#
loop_
_entity.id
_entity.type
_entity.pdbx_description
1 polymer ?
#
loop_
_entity_poly.entity_id
_entity_poly.type
_entity_poly.pdbx_seq_one_letter_code
_entity_poly.pdbx_strand_id
1 'polypeptide(L)'
;MMRFTTTIHDQAYAVVADYVKKSGEDTTDDHNLKAPYASLCKLVKAEYFIPCLMEVCQVFWRIMFCYKEVKEWHNQGGLETQSESVDWTFDRSYVRTKLENGLLRVWRDVQQKVRPYILALDMSHFKYDDFIRVLDIVNRLISIGMEFCGEGSSSLQDSMRQQSLNYFKNYHRARLEELKIFLETEAWEVCPVRSTFSVHQLREFRFIIFCNVSKILFTEGS
;
A
#
# COMPACT_ATOMS: atom_id res chain seq x y z
N MET A 1 -20.05 -0.45 -19.00
CA MET A 1 -19.73 -1.45 -17.95
C MET A 1 -18.63 -2.41 -18.38
N MET A 2 -18.82 -3.32 -19.36
CA MET A 2 -17.75 -4.23 -19.81
C MET A 2 -16.47 -3.51 -20.27
N ARG A 3 -16.61 -2.33 -20.88
CA ARG A 3 -15.47 -1.50 -21.31
C ARG A 3 -14.56 -1.04 -20.16
N PHE A 4 -15.11 -0.72 -18.97
CA PHE A 4 -14.28 -0.25 -17.86
C PHE A 4 -13.42 -1.38 -17.27
N THR A 5 -14.01 -2.57 -17.07
CA THR A 5 -13.26 -3.74 -16.59
C THR A 5 -12.13 -4.12 -17.54
N THR A 6 -12.36 -4.11 -18.86
CA THR A 6 -11.30 -4.37 -19.84
C THR A 6 -10.26 -3.26 -19.85
N THR A 7 -10.66 -1.99 -19.86
CA THR A 7 -9.73 -0.86 -19.82
C THR A 7 -8.85 -0.86 -18.57
N ILE A 8 -9.38 -1.20 -17.39
CA ILE A 8 -8.59 -1.37 -16.16
C ILE A 8 -7.52 -2.43 -16.36
N HIS A 9 -7.90 -3.58 -16.94
CA HIS A 9 -6.93 -4.64 -17.20
C HIS A 9 -5.88 -4.22 -18.22
N ASP A 10 -6.28 -3.68 -19.35
CA ASP A 10 -5.42 -3.36 -20.48
C ASP A 10 -4.44 -2.24 -20.11
N GLN A 11 -4.91 -1.19 -19.45
CA GLN A 11 -4.03 -0.08 -19.04
C GLN A 11 -3.06 -0.49 -17.94
N ALA A 12 -3.52 -1.25 -16.93
CA ALA A 12 -2.61 -1.78 -15.91
C ALA A 12 -1.54 -2.70 -16.53
N TYR A 13 -1.96 -3.57 -17.45
CA TYR A 13 -1.06 -4.46 -18.15
C TYR A 13 -0.03 -3.69 -18.98
N ALA A 14 -0.48 -2.69 -19.75
CA ALA A 14 0.39 -1.87 -20.58
C ALA A 14 1.46 -1.14 -19.76
N VAL A 15 1.09 -0.53 -18.63
CA VAL A 15 2.05 0.16 -17.75
C VAL A 15 3.08 -0.84 -17.21
N VAL A 16 2.63 -1.94 -16.61
CA VAL A 16 3.56 -2.94 -16.03
C VAL A 16 4.47 -3.53 -17.11
N ALA A 17 3.93 -3.85 -18.29
CA ALA A 17 4.70 -4.35 -19.41
C ALA A 17 5.77 -3.37 -19.88
N ASP A 18 5.47 -2.07 -19.90
CA ASP A 18 6.43 -1.03 -20.26
C ASP A 18 7.59 -0.95 -19.25
N TYR A 19 7.30 -1.03 -17.95
CA TYR A 19 8.36 -1.07 -16.92
C TYR A 19 9.17 -2.37 -16.94
N VAL A 20 8.57 -3.51 -17.32
CA VAL A 20 9.30 -4.76 -17.53
C VAL A 20 10.22 -4.67 -18.74
N LYS A 21 9.82 -3.98 -19.82
CA LYS A 21 10.70 -3.72 -20.97
C LYS A 21 11.86 -2.81 -20.58
N LYS A 22 11.58 -1.73 -19.85
CA LYS A 22 12.61 -0.82 -19.32
C LYS A 22 13.60 -1.52 -18.39
N SER A 23 13.17 -2.57 -17.71
CA SER A 23 14.01 -3.31 -16.77
C SER A 23 14.95 -4.32 -17.46
N GLY A 24 14.69 -4.73 -18.70
CA GLY A 24 15.56 -5.63 -19.47
C GLY A 24 16.22 -4.91 -20.64
N GLU A 25 17.54 -4.75 -20.62
CA GLU A 25 18.31 -4.30 -21.80
C GLU A 25 18.05 -5.24 -22.99
N ASP A 26 17.32 -4.74 -23.99
CA ASP A 26 17.14 -5.21 -25.38
C ASP A 26 16.82 -6.70 -25.68
N THR A 27 16.64 -7.57 -24.68
CA THR A 27 16.56 -9.03 -24.89
C THR A 27 15.43 -9.72 -24.13
N THR A 28 14.38 -9.00 -23.73
CA THR A 28 13.18 -9.66 -23.20
C THR A 28 12.35 -10.21 -24.35
N ASP A 29 12.45 -11.53 -24.57
CA ASP A 29 11.63 -12.28 -25.52
C ASP A 29 10.16 -11.83 -25.44
N ASP A 30 9.56 -11.52 -26.59
CA ASP A 30 8.15 -11.13 -26.76
C ASP A 30 7.17 -12.14 -26.13
N HIS A 31 7.65 -13.36 -25.84
CA HIS A 31 6.94 -14.39 -25.08
C HIS A 31 6.61 -13.99 -23.63
N ASN A 32 7.47 -13.23 -22.95
CA ASN A 32 7.20 -12.80 -21.56
C ASN A 32 6.10 -11.73 -21.47
N LEU A 33 5.85 -11.00 -22.56
CA LEU A 33 4.79 -9.98 -22.69
C LEU A 33 3.41 -10.58 -22.97
N LYS A 34 3.29 -11.91 -23.01
CA LYS A 34 2.03 -12.64 -23.01
C LYS A 34 1.75 -13.32 -21.67
N ALA A 35 2.61 -13.10 -20.67
CA ALA A 35 2.43 -13.69 -19.35
C ALA A 35 1.18 -13.13 -18.64
N PRO A 36 0.53 -13.92 -17.76
CA PRO A 36 -0.55 -13.42 -16.91
C PRO A 36 -0.07 -12.21 -16.08
N TYR A 37 -0.96 -11.24 -15.85
CA TYR A 37 -0.64 -9.99 -15.15
C TYR A 37 0.13 -10.21 -13.82
N ALA A 38 -0.30 -11.17 -12.99
CA ALA A 38 0.38 -11.46 -11.72
C ALA A 38 1.82 -11.96 -11.89
N SER A 39 2.11 -12.70 -12.96
CA SER A 39 3.48 -13.13 -13.29
C SER A 39 4.30 -11.95 -13.82
N LEU A 40 3.70 -11.10 -14.65
CA LEU A 40 4.34 -9.91 -15.18
C LEU A 40 4.76 -8.94 -14.06
N CYS A 41 3.93 -8.75 -13.03
CA CYS A 41 4.28 -7.93 -11.86
C CYS A 41 5.57 -8.38 -11.17
N LYS A 42 5.88 -9.68 -11.17
CA LYS A 42 7.09 -10.23 -10.54
C LYS A 42 8.36 -9.94 -11.32
N LEU A 43 8.24 -9.58 -12.60
CA LEU A 43 9.36 -9.24 -13.48
C LEU A 43 9.79 -7.77 -13.35
N VAL A 44 9.03 -6.95 -12.63
CA VAL A 44 9.39 -5.56 -12.38
C VAL A 44 10.54 -5.52 -11.36
N LYS A 45 11.69 -4.95 -11.77
CA LYS A 45 12.84 -4.76 -10.87
C LYS A 45 12.49 -3.79 -9.73
N ALA A 46 13.12 -3.98 -8.58
CA ALA A 46 12.89 -3.17 -7.39
C ALA A 46 13.07 -1.66 -7.62
N GLU A 47 14.04 -1.26 -8.45
CA GLU A 47 14.29 0.15 -8.81
C GLU A 47 13.11 0.83 -9.55
N TYR A 48 12.33 0.04 -10.30
CA TYR A 48 11.16 0.52 -11.04
C TYR A 48 9.85 0.27 -10.31
N PHE A 49 9.88 -0.40 -9.16
CA PHE A 49 8.66 -0.81 -8.45
C PHE A 49 7.79 0.37 -8.02
N ILE A 50 8.40 1.40 -7.42
CA ILE A 50 7.69 2.60 -6.95
C ILE A 50 7.17 3.44 -8.12
N PRO A 51 7.98 3.79 -9.14
CA PRO A 51 7.50 4.51 -10.31
C PRO A 51 6.33 3.80 -11.01
N CYS A 52 6.44 2.48 -11.21
CA CYS A 52 5.39 1.69 -11.84
C CYS A 52 4.12 1.62 -10.98
N LEU A 53 4.23 1.43 -9.66
CA LEU A 53 3.08 1.46 -8.75
C LEU A 53 2.33 2.79 -8.84
N MET A 54 3.08 3.90 -8.83
CA MET A 54 2.51 5.24 -8.91
C MET A 54 1.77 5.45 -10.22
N GLU A 55 2.35 5.05 -11.35
CA GLU A 55 1.72 5.20 -12.67
C GLU A 55 0.47 4.32 -12.81
N VAL A 56 0.51 3.08 -12.32
CA VAL A 56 -0.66 2.20 -12.25
C VAL A 56 -1.78 2.83 -11.41
N CYS A 57 -1.45 3.39 -10.24
CA CYS A 57 -2.43 4.10 -9.40
C CYS A 57 -3.01 5.34 -10.08
N GLN A 58 -2.21 6.10 -10.83
CA GLN A 58 -2.68 7.27 -11.59
C GLN A 58 -3.64 6.87 -12.70
N VAL A 59 -3.33 5.79 -13.42
CA VAL A 59 -4.22 5.18 -14.43
C VAL A 59 -5.56 4.82 -13.79
N PHE A 60 -5.56 4.14 -12.65
CA PHE A 60 -6.80 3.78 -11.97
C PHE A 60 -7.59 5.00 -11.50
N TRP A 61 -6.92 6.01 -10.95
CA TRP A 61 -7.56 7.26 -10.57
C TRP A 61 -8.25 7.93 -11.77
N ARG A 62 -7.60 8.00 -12.94
CA ARG A 62 -8.20 8.56 -14.17
C ARG A 62 -9.44 7.78 -14.58
N ILE A 63 -9.37 6.45 -14.58
CA ILE A 63 -10.51 5.59 -14.94
C ILE A 63 -11.68 5.80 -13.97
N MET A 64 -11.41 5.83 -12.66
CA MET A 64 -12.41 6.08 -11.62
C MET A 64 -13.01 7.49 -11.75
N PHE A 65 -12.19 8.49 -12.02
CA PHE A 65 -12.65 9.86 -12.27
C PHE A 65 -13.57 9.91 -13.50
N CYS A 66 -13.17 9.35 -14.63
CA CYS A 66 -14.01 9.27 -15.82
C CYS A 66 -15.33 8.55 -15.55
N TYR A 67 -15.32 7.51 -14.71
CA TYR A 67 -16.56 6.82 -14.31
C TYR A 67 -17.50 7.74 -13.52
N LYS A 68 -16.96 8.54 -12.58
CA LYS A 68 -17.75 9.53 -11.82
C LYS A 68 -18.33 10.59 -12.74
N GLU A 69 -17.55 11.11 -13.67
CA GLU A 69 -18.03 12.09 -14.67
C GLU A 69 -19.19 11.53 -15.49
N VAL A 70 -19.07 10.29 -15.99
CA VAL A 70 -20.17 9.64 -16.72
C VAL A 70 -21.41 9.47 -15.84
N LYS A 71 -21.24 9.11 -14.56
CA LYS A 71 -22.35 9.00 -13.62
C LYS A 71 -23.02 10.36 -13.38
N GLU A 72 -22.24 11.41 -13.15
CA GLU A 72 -22.76 12.76 -12.92
C GLU A 72 -23.46 13.32 -14.15
N TRP A 73 -22.93 13.08 -15.35
CA TRP A 73 -23.59 13.45 -16.60
C TRP A 73 -25.00 12.82 -16.72
N HIS A 74 -25.14 11.53 -16.38
CA HIS A 74 -26.45 10.86 -16.35
C HIS A 74 -27.39 11.40 -15.25
N ASN A 75 -26.85 11.87 -14.13
CA ASN A 75 -27.62 12.50 -13.06
C ASN A 75 -28.13 13.89 -13.51
N GLN A 76 -27.28 14.68 -14.16
CA GLN A 76 -27.54 16.06 -14.57
C GLN A 76 -28.43 16.17 -15.82
N GLY A 77 -28.37 15.20 -16.74
CA GLY A 77 -29.21 15.14 -17.96
C GLY A 77 -30.73 15.03 -17.73
N GLY A 78 -31.19 15.28 -16.50
CA GLY A 78 -32.61 15.37 -16.13
C GLY A 78 -33.20 16.75 -16.05
N LEU A 79 -32.39 17.80 -16.15
CA LEU A 79 -32.93 19.15 -16.12
C LEU A 79 -33.39 19.64 -17.51
N GLU A 80 -32.98 18.99 -18.61
CA GLU A 80 -33.09 19.58 -19.95
C GLU A 80 -34.16 18.95 -20.87
N THR A 81 -34.79 17.83 -20.50
CA THR A 81 -35.78 17.17 -21.38
C THR A 81 -37.20 17.31 -20.84
N GLN A 82 -37.90 18.38 -21.20
CA GLN A 82 -39.30 18.69 -20.84
C GLN A 82 -40.36 17.79 -21.52
N SER A 83 -40.01 16.57 -21.93
CA SER A 83 -40.96 15.63 -22.56
C SER A 83 -40.82 14.24 -21.93
N GLU A 84 -41.19 14.12 -20.66
CA GLU A 84 -41.10 12.86 -19.92
C GLU A 84 -42.28 11.93 -20.25
N SER A 85 -42.06 10.98 -21.16
CA SER A 85 -42.87 9.76 -21.22
C SER A 85 -42.51 8.82 -20.06
N VAL A 86 -43.47 8.09 -19.50
CA VAL A 86 -43.28 7.13 -18.39
C VAL A 86 -42.22 6.05 -18.68
N ASP A 87 -42.01 5.72 -19.97
CA ASP A 87 -40.99 4.78 -20.42
C ASP A 87 -39.55 5.32 -20.20
N TRP A 88 -39.37 6.63 -20.38
CA TRP A 88 -38.08 7.32 -20.24
C TRP A 88 -37.64 7.47 -18.77
N THR A 89 -38.59 7.62 -17.85
CA THR A 89 -38.30 7.70 -16.42
C THR A 89 -37.90 6.34 -15.85
N PHE A 90 -38.50 5.25 -16.33
CA PHE A 90 -38.10 3.88 -15.96
C PHE A 90 -36.67 3.56 -16.42
N ASP A 91 -36.34 3.77 -17.70
CA ASP A 91 -35.01 3.54 -18.26
C ASP A 91 -33.91 4.33 -17.53
N ARG A 92 -34.22 5.57 -17.15
CA ARG A 92 -33.28 6.43 -16.44
C ARG A 92 -33.01 5.96 -15.01
N SER A 93 -34.05 5.55 -14.28
CA SER A 93 -33.89 4.99 -12.93
C SER A 93 -33.04 3.71 -12.95
N TYR A 94 -33.25 2.86 -13.96
CA TYR A 94 -32.47 1.65 -14.19
C TYR A 94 -30.99 1.97 -14.47
N VAL A 95 -30.71 2.92 -15.36
CA VAL A 95 -29.33 3.35 -15.68
C VAL A 95 -28.61 3.89 -14.43
N ARG A 96 -29.28 4.71 -13.62
CA ARG A 96 -28.70 5.27 -12.39
C ARG A 96 -28.33 4.18 -11.39
N THR A 97 -29.25 3.27 -11.08
CA THR A 97 -28.99 2.13 -10.18
C THR A 97 -27.87 1.24 -10.71
N LYS A 98 -27.81 1.03 -12.04
CA LYS A 98 -26.73 0.26 -12.67
C LYS A 98 -25.36 0.94 -12.53
N LEU A 99 -25.30 2.27 -12.65
CA LEU A 99 -24.08 3.04 -12.48
C LEU A 99 -23.63 3.11 -11.01
N GLU A 100 -24.57 3.17 -10.07
CA GLU A 100 -24.30 3.07 -8.63
C GLU A 100 -23.67 1.72 -8.28
N ASN A 101 -24.29 0.62 -8.71
CA ASN A 101 -23.75 -0.72 -8.49
C ASN A 101 -22.40 -0.95 -9.20
N GLY A 102 -22.13 -0.20 -10.27
CA GLY A 102 -20.86 -0.30 -10.98
C GLY A 102 -19.68 0.37 -10.30
N LEU A 103 -19.91 1.29 -9.36
CA LEU A 103 -18.82 1.87 -8.56
C LEU A 103 -18.06 0.77 -7.79
N LEU A 104 -18.80 -0.11 -7.10
CA LEU A 104 -18.21 -1.22 -6.35
C LEU A 104 -17.46 -2.20 -7.28
N ARG A 105 -18.01 -2.44 -8.47
CA ARG A 105 -17.38 -3.32 -9.46
C ARG A 105 -16.06 -2.76 -9.97
N VAL A 106 -16.05 -1.49 -10.38
CA VAL A 106 -14.84 -0.79 -10.83
C VAL A 106 -13.77 -0.81 -9.73
N TRP A 107 -14.18 -0.52 -8.49
CA TRP A 107 -13.26 -0.54 -7.37
C TRP A 107 -12.68 -1.93 -7.08
N ARG A 108 -13.51 -2.97 -7.15
CA ARG A 108 -13.06 -4.36 -7.01
C ARG A 108 -12.06 -4.74 -8.09
N ASP A 109 -12.31 -4.35 -9.34
CA ASP A 109 -11.40 -4.62 -10.46
C ASP A 109 -10.04 -3.92 -10.25
N VAL A 110 -10.03 -2.68 -9.74
CA VAL A 110 -8.81 -1.95 -9.35
C VAL A 110 -8.05 -2.70 -8.25
N GLN A 111 -8.74 -3.09 -7.16
CA GLN A 111 -8.11 -3.86 -6.07
C GLN A 111 -7.48 -5.17 -6.58
N GLN A 112 -8.15 -5.86 -7.51
CA GLN A 112 -7.66 -7.10 -8.11
C GLN A 112 -6.40 -6.92 -8.96
N LYS A 113 -6.06 -5.69 -9.38
CA LYS A 113 -4.80 -5.39 -10.09
C LYS A 113 -3.72 -4.86 -9.17
N VAL A 114 -4.07 -4.09 -8.14
CA VAL A 114 -3.08 -3.54 -7.20
C VAL A 114 -2.57 -4.60 -6.24
N ARG A 115 -3.45 -5.48 -5.74
CA ARG A 115 -3.07 -6.48 -4.73
C ARG A 115 -1.99 -7.45 -5.23
N PRO A 116 -2.10 -8.09 -6.42
CA PRO A 116 -1.04 -8.95 -6.93
C PRO A 116 0.28 -8.20 -7.17
N TYR A 117 0.23 -6.91 -7.51
CA TYR A 117 1.41 -6.09 -7.71
C TYR A 117 2.16 -5.85 -6.39
N ILE A 118 1.45 -5.48 -5.32
CA ILE A 118 2.03 -5.33 -3.96
C ILE A 118 2.65 -6.64 -3.46
N LEU A 119 2.02 -7.78 -3.77
CA LEU A 119 2.49 -9.09 -3.36
C LEU A 119 3.56 -9.69 -4.28
N ALA A 120 3.90 -9.04 -5.40
CA ALA A 120 4.83 -9.57 -6.39
C ALA A 120 6.29 -9.47 -5.97
N LEU A 121 6.62 -8.47 -5.14
CA LEU A 121 7.99 -8.18 -4.73
C LEU A 121 8.13 -8.28 -3.21
N ASP A 122 9.24 -8.87 -2.76
CA ASP A 122 9.61 -8.80 -1.35
C ASP A 122 10.19 -7.43 -1.03
N MET A 123 9.39 -6.62 -0.33
CA MET A 123 9.78 -5.27 0.07
C MET A 123 10.64 -5.25 1.33
N SER A 124 10.93 -6.39 1.98
CA SER A 124 11.75 -6.45 3.20
C SER A 124 13.15 -5.87 3.07
N HIS A 125 13.66 -5.77 1.84
CA HIS A 125 14.99 -5.23 1.53
C HIS A 125 14.95 -3.76 1.07
N PHE A 126 13.78 -3.12 1.07
CA PHE A 126 13.67 -1.72 0.68
C PHE A 126 14.35 -0.83 1.72
N LYS A 127 14.78 0.35 1.27
CA LYS A 127 15.14 1.44 2.19
C LYS A 127 13.88 1.89 2.93
N TYR A 128 14.09 2.44 4.12
CA TYR A 128 13.00 2.97 4.94
C TYR A 128 12.10 3.95 4.17
N ASP A 129 12.70 4.96 3.54
CA ASP A 129 11.95 5.97 2.79
C ASP A 129 11.15 5.37 1.62
N ASP A 130 11.72 4.37 0.95
CA ASP A 130 11.08 3.70 -0.18
C ASP A 130 9.90 2.84 0.28
N PHE A 131 10.03 2.13 1.41
CA PHE A 131 8.93 1.38 1.99
C PHE A 131 7.77 2.30 2.44
N ILE A 132 8.09 3.43 3.10
CA ILE A 132 7.08 4.42 3.51
C ILE A 132 6.37 5.02 2.30
N ARG A 133 7.10 5.33 1.22
CA ARG A 133 6.48 5.80 -0.04
C ARG A 133 5.48 4.81 -0.62
N VAL A 134 5.80 3.52 -0.63
CA VAL A 134 4.85 2.48 -1.07
C VAL A 134 3.59 2.50 -0.20
N LEU A 135 3.77 2.55 1.12
CA LEU A 135 2.67 2.61 2.08
C LEU A 135 1.77 3.83 1.84
N ASP A 136 2.36 4.99 1.62
CA ASP A 136 1.63 6.24 1.36
C ASP A 136 0.85 6.18 0.04
N ILE A 137 1.45 5.66 -1.04
CA ILE A 137 0.78 5.50 -2.34
C ILE A 137 -0.44 4.58 -2.20
N VAL A 138 -0.29 3.44 -1.52
CA VAL A 138 -1.39 2.47 -1.36
C VAL A 138 -2.46 3.00 -0.42
N ASN A 139 -2.10 3.64 0.69
CA ASN A 139 -3.07 4.26 1.60
C ASN A 139 -3.84 5.38 0.92
N ARG A 140 -3.18 6.20 0.10
CA ARG A 140 -3.85 7.24 -0.69
C ARG A 140 -4.86 6.62 -1.65
N LEU A 141 -4.50 5.52 -2.32
CA LEU A 141 -5.42 4.80 -3.18
C LEU A 141 -6.63 4.24 -2.40
N ILE A 142 -6.41 3.71 -1.19
CA ILE A 142 -7.50 3.24 -0.31
C ILE A 142 -8.45 4.38 0.06
N SER A 143 -7.93 5.56 0.41
CA SER A 143 -8.76 6.75 0.69
C SER A 143 -9.59 7.14 -0.54
N ILE A 144 -8.98 7.14 -1.73
CA ILE A 144 -9.70 7.40 -2.99
C ILE A 144 -10.81 6.36 -3.22
N GLY A 145 -10.55 5.08 -2.94
CA GLY A 145 -11.55 4.02 -3.04
C GLY A 145 -12.76 4.24 -2.12
N MET A 146 -12.48 4.66 -0.87
CA MET A 146 -13.51 5.01 0.11
C MET A 146 -14.38 6.18 -0.37
N GLU A 147 -13.77 7.26 -0.87
CA GLU A 147 -14.50 8.41 -1.45
C GLU A 147 -15.27 8.02 -2.72
N PHE A 148 -14.76 7.07 -3.50
CA PHE A 148 -15.34 6.68 -4.77
C PHE A 148 -16.61 5.84 -4.61
N CYS A 149 -16.60 4.81 -3.75
CA CYS A 149 -17.70 3.84 -3.65
C CYS A 149 -18.26 3.63 -2.23
N GLY A 150 -17.68 4.28 -1.20
CA GLY A 150 -18.13 4.16 0.19
C GLY A 150 -17.79 2.84 0.87
N GLU A 151 -17.12 1.91 0.17
CA GLU A 151 -16.75 0.60 0.70
C GLU A 151 -15.28 0.59 1.17
N GLY A 152 -15.04 -0.06 2.31
CA GLY A 152 -13.70 -0.27 2.85
C GLY A 152 -12.86 -1.20 1.98
N SER A 153 -11.54 -1.08 2.08
CA SER A 153 -10.58 -1.85 1.27
C SER A 153 -9.83 -2.90 2.10
N SER A 154 -10.59 -3.66 2.90
CA SER A 154 -10.04 -4.58 3.92
C SER A 154 -8.99 -5.53 3.36
N SER A 155 -9.26 -6.15 2.21
CA SER A 155 -8.32 -7.11 1.59
C SER A 155 -6.97 -6.49 1.19
N LEU A 156 -6.99 -5.22 0.74
CA LEU A 156 -5.79 -4.47 0.36
C LEU A 156 -5.05 -3.98 1.61
N GLN A 157 -5.78 -3.52 2.61
CA GLN A 157 -5.23 -3.14 3.93
C GLN A 157 -4.55 -4.34 4.62
N ASP A 158 -5.16 -5.52 4.59
CA ASP A 158 -4.59 -6.73 5.16
C ASP A 158 -3.30 -7.14 4.44
N SER A 159 -3.30 -7.04 3.10
CA SER A 159 -2.10 -7.33 2.29
C SER A 159 -0.96 -6.36 2.63
N MET A 160 -1.26 -5.06 2.78
CA MET A 160 -0.28 -4.07 3.21
C MET A 160 0.19 -4.29 4.64
N ARG A 161 -0.71 -4.64 5.57
CA ARG A 161 -0.35 -4.96 6.95
C ARG A 161 0.61 -6.14 7.01
N GLN A 162 0.36 -7.18 6.22
CA GLN A 162 1.25 -8.35 6.14
C GLN A 162 2.64 -7.96 5.62
N GLN A 163 2.71 -7.14 4.57
CA GLN A 163 3.97 -6.63 4.04
C GLN A 163 4.73 -5.77 5.07
N SER A 164 4.03 -4.88 5.79
CA SER A 164 4.62 -4.09 6.88
C SER A 164 5.18 -4.96 8.00
N LEU A 165 4.46 -6.00 8.42
CA LEU A 165 4.95 -6.93 9.44
C LEU A 165 6.22 -7.66 8.97
N ASN A 166 6.27 -8.09 7.70
CA ASN A 166 7.44 -8.72 7.12
C ASN A 166 8.63 -7.75 7.04
N TYR A 167 8.38 -6.53 6.58
CA TYR A 167 9.36 -5.46 6.51
C TYR A 167 10.00 -5.18 7.88
N PHE A 168 9.20 -4.85 8.89
CA PHE A 168 9.72 -4.49 10.21
C PHE A 168 10.44 -5.67 10.89
N LYS A 169 9.94 -6.90 10.74
CA LYS A 169 10.65 -8.09 11.26
C LYS A 169 12.04 -8.23 10.66
N ASN A 170 12.16 -8.13 9.34
CA ASN A 170 13.45 -8.26 8.66
C ASN A 170 14.36 -7.07 8.93
N TYR A 171 13.81 -5.85 8.98
CA TYR A 171 14.53 -4.64 9.36
C TYR A 171 15.15 -4.74 10.76
N HIS A 172 14.35 -5.11 11.77
CA HIS A 172 14.85 -5.27 13.13
C HIS A 172 15.90 -6.37 13.24
N ARG A 173 15.69 -7.50 12.55
CA ARG A 173 16.68 -8.58 12.51
C ARG A 173 18.00 -8.11 11.91
N ALA A 174 17.97 -7.42 10.78
CA ALA A 174 19.17 -6.91 10.12
C ALA A 174 19.94 -5.92 11.02
N ARG A 175 19.22 -5.03 11.73
CA ARG A 175 19.83 -4.08 12.67
C ARG A 175 20.44 -4.74 13.90
N LEU A 176 19.82 -5.80 14.41
CA LEU A 176 20.40 -6.57 15.52
C LEU A 176 21.64 -7.34 15.10
N GLU A 177 21.68 -7.89 13.89
CA GLU A 177 22.89 -8.57 13.39
C GLU A 177 24.01 -7.57 13.14
N GLU A 178 23.71 -6.39 12.58
CA GLU A 178 24.67 -5.30 12.43
C GLU A 178 25.24 -4.86 13.79
N LEU A 179 24.36 -4.63 14.78
CA LEU A 179 24.79 -4.29 16.14
C LEU A 179 25.67 -5.39 16.73
N LYS A 180 25.29 -6.66 16.58
CA LYS A 180 26.08 -7.79 17.06
C LYS A 180 27.48 -7.80 16.45
N ILE A 181 27.62 -7.57 15.15
CA ILE A 181 28.94 -7.48 14.50
C ILE A 181 29.78 -6.37 15.12
N PHE A 182 29.21 -5.18 15.38
CA PHE A 182 29.91 -4.11 16.09
C PHE A 182 30.34 -4.55 17.49
N LEU A 183 29.43 -5.16 18.26
CA LEU A 183 29.74 -5.63 19.60
C LEU A 183 30.82 -6.74 19.61
N GLU A 184 30.86 -7.61 18.60
CA GLU A 184 31.86 -8.69 18.52
C GLU A 184 33.24 -8.18 18.06
N THR A 185 33.29 -7.07 17.34
CA THR A 185 34.54 -6.52 16.78
C THR A 185 35.18 -5.44 17.65
N GLU A 186 34.45 -4.84 18.58
CA GLU A 186 34.99 -3.86 19.51
C GLU A 186 35.89 -4.50 20.58
N ALA A 187 37.00 -3.82 20.89
CA ALA A 187 37.87 -4.15 22.01
C ALA A 187 37.26 -3.57 23.31
N TRP A 188 36.34 -4.30 23.92
CA TRP A 188 35.69 -3.91 25.17
C TRP A 188 36.70 -3.77 26.30
N GLU A 189 36.87 -2.54 26.79
CA GLU A 189 37.61 -2.26 28.01
C GLU A 189 36.65 -2.07 29.19
N VAL A 190 37.12 -2.38 30.40
CA VAL A 190 36.36 -2.10 31.62
C VAL A 190 36.19 -0.58 31.72
N CYS A 191 34.94 -0.12 31.82
CA CYS A 191 34.65 1.30 31.99
C CYS A 191 35.44 1.85 33.20
N PRO A 192 36.24 2.92 33.06
CA PRO A 192 37.16 3.40 34.08
C PRO A 192 36.41 4.14 35.18
N VAL A 193 35.64 3.39 35.97
CA VAL A 193 34.85 3.88 37.07
C VAL A 193 35.51 3.54 38.41
N ARG A 194 35.24 4.37 39.43
CA ARG A 194 35.72 4.10 40.79
C ARG A 194 35.06 2.83 41.32
N SER A 195 35.70 2.15 42.27
CA SER A 195 35.12 0.97 42.95
C SER A 195 33.79 1.26 43.66
N THR A 196 33.52 2.53 43.98
CA THR A 196 32.26 3.01 44.58
C THR A 196 31.22 3.45 43.56
N PHE A 197 31.50 3.29 42.27
CA PHE A 197 30.58 3.68 41.22
C PHE A 197 29.35 2.78 41.20
N SER A 198 28.18 3.39 41.11
CA SER A 198 26.91 2.71 40.94
C SER A 198 26.25 3.23 39.67
N VAL A 199 25.57 2.35 38.93
CA VAL A 199 24.83 2.71 37.71
C VAL A 199 23.77 3.79 37.97
N HIS A 200 23.38 3.98 39.24
CA HIS A 200 22.41 4.99 39.69
C HIS A 200 22.96 6.43 39.62
N GLN A 201 24.29 6.58 39.49
CA GLN A 201 24.97 7.87 39.36
C GLN A 201 24.92 8.39 37.91
N LEU A 202 24.54 7.55 36.95
CA LEU A 202 24.37 7.92 35.55
C LEU A 202 23.01 8.59 35.34
N ARG A 203 23.01 9.79 34.76
CA ARG A 203 21.78 10.59 34.54
C ARG A 203 20.83 9.89 33.57
N GLU A 204 21.37 9.14 32.64
CA GLU A 204 20.70 8.39 31.59
C GLU A 204 19.79 7.30 32.17
N PHE A 205 20.15 6.72 33.32
CA PHE A 205 19.40 5.64 33.97
C PHE A 205 18.52 6.10 35.14
N ARG A 206 18.35 7.41 35.31
CA ARG A 206 17.53 7.97 36.40
C ARG A 206 16.07 7.48 36.34
N PHE A 207 15.55 7.18 35.14
CA PHE A 207 14.20 6.63 34.96
C PHE A 207 14.02 5.23 35.61
N ILE A 208 15.07 4.40 35.63
CA ILE A 208 15.04 3.06 36.23
C ILE A 208 14.94 3.16 37.76
N ILE A 209 15.62 4.16 38.35
CA ILE A 209 15.58 4.44 39.79
C ILE A 209 14.15 4.81 40.20
N PHE A 210 13.48 5.66 39.43
CA PHE A 210 12.10 6.07 39.73
C PHE A 210 11.08 4.93 39.59
N CYS A 211 11.25 4.01 38.64
CA CYS A 211 10.35 2.85 38.52
C CYS A 211 10.46 1.84 39.67
N ASN A 212 11.63 1.69 40.30
CA ASN A 212 11.79 0.80 41.46
C ASN A 212 11.18 1.37 42.75
N VAL A 213 11.11 2.69 42.90
CA VAL A 213 10.48 3.32 44.08
C VAL A 213 8.95 3.17 44.05
N SER A 214 8.33 3.10 42.86
CA SER A 214 6.87 2.92 42.73
C SER A 214 6.37 1.48 42.95
N LYS A 215 7.26 0.48 43.08
CA LYS A 215 6.86 -0.94 43.27
C LYS A 215 7.06 -1.50 44.69
N ILE A 216 7.50 -0.69 45.67
CA ILE A 216 7.72 -1.14 47.06
C ILE A 216 6.70 -0.54 48.06
N LEU A 217 5.71 0.25 47.61
CA LEU A 217 4.68 0.81 48.51
C LEU A 217 3.35 0.03 48.56
N PHE A 218 3.32 -1.23 48.14
CA PHE A 218 2.16 -2.12 48.33
C PHE A 218 2.59 -3.52 48.78
N THR A 219 3.22 -3.62 49.94
CA THR A 219 3.12 -4.80 50.83
C THR A 219 3.69 -4.44 52.19
N GLU A 220 2.91 -3.78 53.04
CA GLU A 220 2.98 -3.91 54.50
C GLU A 220 1.72 -3.26 55.09
N GLY A 221 0.85 -4.09 55.67
CA GLY A 221 -0.45 -3.69 56.19
C GLY A 221 -1.32 -4.90 56.50
N SER A 222 -0.91 -5.66 57.50
CA SER A 222 -1.80 -6.48 58.34
C SER A 222 -2.77 -5.60 59.12
#